data_AF-A0A3P1XYF6-F1
#
_entry.id   AF-A0A3P1XYF6-F1
#
_cell.length_a   1.000
_cell.length_b   1.000
_cell.length_c   1.000
_cell.angle_alpha   90.00
_cell.angle_beta   90.00
_cell.angle_gamma   90.00
#
_symmetry.space_group_name_H-M   'P 1'
#
loop_
_entity.id
_entity.type
_entity.pdbx_description
1 polymer ?
#
loop_
_entity_poly.entity_id
_entity_poly.type
_entity_poly.pdbx_seq_one_letter_code
_entity_poly.pdbx_strand_id
1 'polypeptide(L)'
;MQTMKARGLCAAFSLALLIFLASAANAASWLDEADVSWYKEGQSRFVISTEVQLAGLAKLVNDGNPFEGKTVRLDKDLNLEGKEWTPIGTGEKPFLGSFDGGGHLIQLNTSLFNVIGSIGEEKLGTVLGVHLSGDVVFSGDGGEYEKVLGPLANRCLGTIRDSSFTGSVLVDFTEGRAIFLGGLVGDYHAGIEGVMSDCEVRARLEVRNGESQVMVAGIASRAHSDGDELIRNCAFEGEFHLKRSSLSYEGGKMGGIIAEGSFIKDCRARFSVFFSEIEANEDAINIGGIAGAALSLENCLAEWTISEDCPVNIGGIVKGDYVHLIKNCVFSGDILVGGGTIGGIIGMNYYDEGGSSLFCVGKELFSQIQMSCDEVNHIDEGLFVS
;
A
#
# COMPACT_ATOMS: atom_id res chain seq x y z
N MET A 1 -33.29 33.01 -36.31
CA MET A 1 -32.25 34.06 -36.16
C MET A 1 -31.85 34.11 -34.69
N GLN A 2 -30.87 33.32 -34.30
CA GLN A 2 -29.96 33.58 -33.18
C GLN A 2 -28.79 32.61 -33.35
N THR A 3 -27.71 33.15 -33.88
CA THR A 3 -26.38 32.56 -33.93
C THR A 3 -25.71 32.72 -32.57
N MET A 4 -24.82 31.78 -32.23
CA MET A 4 -23.62 31.86 -31.37
C MET A 4 -23.39 30.46 -30.77
N LYS A 5 -22.20 29.90 -30.62
CA LYS A 5 -20.82 30.27 -30.96
C LYS A 5 -20.02 28.98 -30.71
N ALA A 6 -19.33 28.45 -31.72
CA ALA A 6 -18.29 27.45 -31.48
C ALA A 6 -17.16 28.13 -30.69
N ARG A 7 -16.83 27.61 -29.51
CA ARG A 7 -15.62 27.98 -28.78
C ARG A 7 -14.67 26.79 -28.86
N GLY A 8 -13.65 26.94 -29.69
CA GLY A 8 -12.48 26.07 -29.66
C GLY A 8 -11.74 26.24 -28.33
N LEU A 9 -11.30 25.12 -27.77
CA LEU A 9 -10.30 25.08 -26.72
C LEU A 9 -9.18 24.11 -27.12
N CYS A 10 -8.00 24.69 -27.27
CA CYS A 10 -6.68 24.14 -26.94
C CYS A 10 -6.39 22.66 -27.24
N ALA A 11 -6.12 22.36 -28.51
CA ALA A 11 -5.27 21.24 -28.92
C ALA A 11 -3.78 21.55 -28.66
N ALA A 12 -3.40 21.81 -27.40
CA ALA A 12 -2.02 22.12 -27.03
C ALA A 12 -1.49 21.34 -25.80
N PHE A 13 -2.28 20.41 -25.24
CA PHE A 13 -1.87 19.63 -24.06
C PHE A 13 -1.67 18.13 -24.31
N SER A 14 -1.71 17.68 -25.57
CA SER A 14 -1.62 16.24 -25.90
C SER A 14 -0.30 15.83 -26.55
N LEU A 15 0.69 16.74 -26.68
CA LEU A 15 1.97 16.41 -27.30
C LEU A 15 3.07 16.03 -26.30
N ALA A 16 2.90 16.29 -25.00
CA ALA A 16 3.87 15.91 -23.96
C ALA A 16 3.79 14.42 -23.55
N LEU A 17 2.67 13.74 -23.83
CA LEU A 17 2.47 12.32 -23.50
C LEU A 17 2.97 11.36 -24.60
N LEU A 18 3.35 11.88 -25.78
CA LEU A 18 3.84 11.07 -26.91
C LEU A 18 5.38 10.88 -26.91
N ILE A 19 6.10 11.39 -25.91
CA ILE A 19 7.57 11.26 -25.82
C ILE A 19 7.99 10.03 -24.98
N PHE A 20 7.10 9.40 -24.21
CA PHE A 20 7.44 8.22 -23.39
C PHE A 20 7.26 6.86 -24.07
N LEU A 21 6.85 6.81 -25.34
CA LEU A 21 6.81 5.57 -26.12
C LEU A 21 8.08 5.32 -26.94
N ALA A 22 9.20 5.94 -26.55
CA ALA A 22 10.51 5.54 -27.04
C ALA A 22 10.92 4.22 -26.35
N SER A 23 10.46 3.11 -26.92
CA SER A 23 11.06 1.76 -26.86
C SER A 23 11.97 1.47 -25.66
N ALA A 24 11.41 0.86 -24.61
CA ALA A 24 12.19 0.27 -23.52
C ALA A 24 13.12 -0.88 -23.96
N ALA A 25 13.06 -1.32 -25.23
CA ALA A 25 13.83 -2.46 -25.73
C ALA A 25 15.35 -2.22 -25.89
N ASN A 26 15.86 -1.02 -25.55
CA ASN A 26 17.30 -0.70 -25.58
C ASN A 26 17.76 0.15 -24.39
N ALA A 27 17.04 0.17 -23.27
CA ALA A 27 17.55 0.82 -22.06
C ALA A 27 18.77 0.03 -21.56
N ALA A 28 19.86 0.72 -21.21
CA ALA A 28 21.00 0.07 -20.57
C ALA A 28 20.56 -0.49 -19.20
N SER A 29 21.01 -1.69 -18.83
CA SER A 29 20.66 -2.33 -17.55
C SER A 29 21.71 -2.07 -16.49
N TRP A 30 21.27 -1.87 -15.23
CA TRP A 30 22.19 -1.86 -14.09
C TRP A 30 22.92 -3.19 -13.89
N LEU A 31 22.32 -4.31 -14.32
CA LEU A 31 22.96 -5.63 -14.22
C LEU A 31 24.19 -5.79 -15.12
N ASP A 32 24.27 -5.06 -16.23
CA ASP A 32 25.40 -5.11 -17.16
C ASP A 32 26.69 -4.55 -16.53
N GLU A 33 26.55 -3.68 -15.53
CA GLU A 33 27.65 -3.01 -14.82
C GLU A 33 27.78 -3.44 -13.36
N ALA A 34 27.07 -4.49 -12.95
CA ALA A 34 27.00 -4.95 -11.57
C ALA A 34 28.39 -5.24 -10.97
N ASP A 35 28.74 -4.53 -9.89
CA ASP A 35 29.97 -4.74 -9.13
C ASP A 35 29.70 -5.69 -7.96
N VAL A 36 30.26 -6.90 -8.02
CA VAL A 36 30.20 -7.91 -6.95
C VAL A 36 31.52 -8.02 -6.17
N SER A 37 32.52 -7.17 -6.44
CA SER A 37 33.86 -7.29 -5.87
C SER A 37 33.92 -7.03 -4.36
N TRP A 38 32.93 -6.30 -3.83
CA TRP A 38 32.71 -6.04 -2.41
C TRP A 38 32.28 -7.28 -1.62
N TYR A 39 31.65 -8.26 -2.29
CA TYR A 39 31.20 -9.48 -1.63
C TYR A 39 32.36 -10.46 -1.39
N LYS A 40 32.40 -11.00 -0.17
CA LYS A 40 33.33 -12.04 0.28
C LYS A 40 32.54 -13.06 1.10
N GLU A 41 32.51 -14.30 0.63
CA GLU A 41 31.64 -15.35 1.20
C GLU A 41 31.82 -15.57 2.71
N GLY A 42 33.05 -15.47 3.22
CA GLY A 42 33.36 -15.63 4.65
C GLY A 42 33.03 -14.43 5.54
N GLN A 43 32.44 -13.36 5.00
CA GLN A 43 32.01 -12.19 5.78
C GLN A 43 30.49 -12.20 5.98
N SER A 44 30.06 -11.57 7.08
CA SER A 44 28.64 -11.43 7.42
C SER A 44 28.13 -9.99 7.33
N ARG A 45 29.01 -9.02 7.06
CA ARG A 45 28.66 -7.60 6.99
C ARG A 45 29.33 -6.96 5.79
N PHE A 46 28.55 -6.23 5.02
CA PHE A 46 28.99 -5.57 3.80
C PHE A 46 28.49 -4.14 3.79
N VAL A 47 29.26 -3.26 3.16
CA VAL A 47 28.88 -1.86 2.94
C VAL A 47 28.95 -1.60 1.44
N ILE A 48 27.90 -1.00 0.91
CA ILE A 48 27.82 -0.56 -0.48
C ILE A 48 27.52 0.94 -0.54
N SER A 49 28.00 1.60 -1.58
CA SER A 49 27.96 3.06 -1.70
C SER A 49 27.72 3.55 -3.13
N THR A 50 27.44 2.64 -4.06
CA THR A 50 27.17 2.95 -5.46
C THR A 50 26.05 2.08 -6.02
N GLU A 51 25.41 2.56 -7.08
CA GLU A 51 24.31 1.90 -7.78
C GLU A 51 24.75 0.55 -8.36
N VAL A 52 25.95 0.49 -8.93
CA VAL A 52 26.53 -0.74 -9.47
C VAL A 52 26.80 -1.79 -8.39
N GLN A 53 27.10 -1.38 -7.15
CA GLN A 53 27.24 -2.31 -6.03
C GLN A 53 25.89 -2.84 -5.55
N LEU A 54 24.85 -1.99 -5.55
CA LEU A 54 23.48 -2.42 -5.28
C LEU A 54 22.96 -3.36 -6.37
N ALA A 55 23.27 -3.09 -7.64
CA ALA A 55 23.03 -4.01 -8.76
C ALA A 55 23.81 -5.33 -8.59
N GLY A 56 25.01 -5.27 -8.02
CA GLY A 56 25.78 -6.44 -7.59
C GLY A 56 25.04 -7.29 -6.55
N LEU A 57 24.37 -6.66 -5.58
CA LEU A 57 23.52 -7.38 -4.63
C LEU A 57 22.36 -8.08 -5.35
N ALA A 58 21.64 -7.37 -6.21
CA ALA A 58 20.55 -7.95 -7.01
C ALA A 58 21.04 -9.17 -7.81
N LYS A 59 22.18 -9.03 -8.50
CA LYS A 59 22.81 -10.12 -9.24
C LYS A 59 23.10 -11.33 -8.36
N LEU A 60 23.78 -11.14 -7.22
CA LEU A 60 24.16 -12.24 -6.33
C LEU A 60 22.94 -12.99 -5.80
N VAL A 61 21.90 -12.28 -5.37
CA VAL A 61 20.65 -12.89 -4.88
C VAL A 61 19.94 -13.62 -5.99
N ASN A 62 19.78 -12.99 -7.16
CA ASN A 62 19.09 -13.57 -8.30
C ASN A 62 19.87 -14.75 -8.93
N ASP A 63 21.18 -14.85 -8.67
CA ASP A 63 22.02 -16.00 -9.05
C ASP A 63 21.98 -17.14 -8.00
N GLY A 64 21.35 -16.94 -6.84
CA GLY A 64 21.09 -17.98 -5.84
C GLY A 64 21.88 -17.87 -4.53
N ASN A 65 22.51 -16.72 -4.26
CA ASN A 65 23.10 -16.43 -2.95
C ASN A 65 22.09 -15.68 -2.08
N PRO A 66 21.42 -16.32 -1.12
CA PRO A 66 20.27 -15.73 -0.43
C PRO A 66 20.64 -14.66 0.60
N PHE A 67 21.92 -14.50 0.96
CA PHE A 67 22.37 -13.64 2.05
C PHE A 67 21.86 -14.00 3.46
N GLU A 68 21.42 -15.24 3.69
CA GLU A 68 21.02 -15.73 5.02
C GLU A 68 22.13 -15.47 6.06
N GLY A 69 21.76 -14.83 7.18
CA GLY A 69 22.69 -14.45 8.25
C GLY A 69 23.69 -13.33 7.90
N LYS A 70 23.52 -12.65 6.77
CA LYS A 70 24.39 -11.56 6.30
C LYS A 70 23.66 -10.22 6.29
N THR A 71 24.39 -9.15 6.56
CA THR A 71 23.90 -7.77 6.50
C THR A 71 24.57 -6.99 5.40
N VAL A 72 23.80 -6.28 4.58
CA VAL A 72 24.29 -5.29 3.62
C VAL A 72 23.80 -3.91 4.06
N ARG A 73 24.72 -2.95 4.23
CA ARG A 73 24.41 -1.57 4.63
C ARG A 73 24.71 -0.57 3.51
N LEU A 74 23.85 0.42 3.30
CA LEU A 74 24.17 1.58 2.46
C LEU A 74 25.02 2.62 3.20
N ASP A 75 25.93 3.27 2.48
CA ASP A 75 26.75 4.39 2.99
C ASP A 75 26.54 5.70 2.23
N LYS A 76 25.69 5.68 1.20
CA LYS A 76 25.35 6.84 0.36
C LYS A 76 23.94 6.70 -0.21
N ASP A 77 23.38 7.85 -0.55
CA ASP A 77 22.19 7.93 -1.41
C ASP A 77 22.51 7.39 -2.80
N LEU A 78 21.54 6.74 -3.43
CA LEU A 78 21.67 6.08 -4.73
C LEU A 78 20.56 6.53 -5.68
N ASN A 79 20.87 6.70 -6.96
CA ASN A 79 19.86 7.00 -7.98
C ASN A 79 19.85 5.92 -9.08
N LEU A 80 18.79 5.11 -9.08
CA LEU A 80 18.60 4.01 -10.03
C LEU A 80 17.89 4.44 -11.32
N GLU A 81 17.50 5.71 -11.46
CA GLU A 81 16.90 6.24 -12.68
C GLU A 81 17.90 6.25 -13.85
N GLY A 82 17.38 6.27 -15.08
CA GLY A 82 18.18 6.35 -16.31
C GLY A 82 18.72 5.02 -16.83
N LYS A 83 18.56 3.93 -16.08
CA LYS A 83 18.84 2.54 -16.51
C LYS A 83 17.75 1.60 -16.02
N GLU A 84 17.62 0.45 -16.67
CA GLU A 84 16.71 -0.60 -16.22
C GLU A 84 17.21 -1.20 -14.90
N TRP A 85 16.36 -1.17 -13.88
CA TRP A 85 16.61 -1.80 -12.59
C TRP A 85 15.96 -3.19 -12.53
N THR A 86 16.71 -4.18 -12.06
CA THR A 86 16.19 -5.51 -11.75
C THR A 86 16.01 -5.65 -10.24
N PRO A 87 14.79 -5.88 -9.72
CA PRO A 87 14.55 -6.04 -8.30
C PRO A 87 15.39 -7.14 -7.66
N ILE A 88 15.74 -6.95 -6.38
CA ILE A 88 16.49 -7.93 -5.59
C ILE A 88 15.56 -9.07 -5.18
N GLY A 89 15.98 -10.30 -5.43
CA GLY A 89 15.25 -11.51 -5.12
C GLY A 89 14.25 -11.92 -6.19
N THR A 90 13.89 -13.20 -6.17
CA THR A 90 12.79 -13.77 -6.96
C THR A 90 12.00 -14.75 -6.08
N GLY A 91 10.85 -15.24 -6.56
CA GLY A 91 10.08 -16.27 -5.84
C GLY A 91 10.88 -17.55 -5.55
N GLU A 92 11.81 -17.92 -6.44
CA GLU A 92 12.68 -19.10 -6.25
C GLU A 92 13.95 -18.77 -5.46
N LYS A 93 14.40 -17.52 -5.50
CA LYS A 93 15.66 -17.05 -4.92
C LYS A 93 15.42 -15.78 -4.11
N PRO A 94 14.73 -15.88 -2.97
CA PRO A 94 14.42 -14.72 -2.15
C PRO A 94 15.66 -14.14 -1.48
N PHE A 95 15.61 -12.87 -1.12
CA PHE A 95 16.59 -12.28 -0.21
C PHE A 95 16.26 -12.67 1.23
N LEU A 96 17.18 -13.38 1.90
CA LEU A 96 17.06 -13.89 3.27
C LEU A 96 18.00 -13.19 4.26
N GLY A 97 18.61 -12.07 3.84
CA GLY A 97 19.53 -11.30 4.65
C GLY A 97 18.88 -10.13 5.39
N SER A 98 19.74 -9.28 5.95
CA SER A 98 19.36 -7.97 6.46
C SER A 98 19.86 -6.88 5.52
N PHE A 99 18.96 -5.98 5.11
CA PHE A 99 19.30 -4.79 4.35
C PHE A 99 19.09 -3.54 5.23
N ASP A 100 20.18 -2.85 5.53
CA ASP A 100 20.21 -1.64 6.34
C ASP A 100 20.47 -0.44 5.41
N GLY A 101 19.42 0.32 5.11
CA GLY A 101 19.52 1.51 4.26
C GLY A 101 20.35 2.63 4.89
N GLY A 102 20.72 2.53 6.18
CA GLY A 102 21.59 3.52 6.83
C GLY A 102 21.00 4.94 6.88
N GLY A 103 19.70 5.10 6.63
CA GLY A 103 19.04 6.40 6.50
C GLY A 103 19.26 7.09 5.15
N HIS A 104 19.83 6.39 4.16
CA HIS A 104 20.08 6.92 2.82
C HIS A 104 18.87 6.80 1.89
N LEU A 105 18.78 7.71 0.93
CA LEU A 105 17.73 7.75 -0.07
C LEU A 105 18.09 6.90 -1.29
N ILE A 106 17.14 6.09 -1.78
CA ILE A 106 17.23 5.41 -3.08
C ILE A 106 16.14 5.97 -4.01
N GLN A 107 16.54 6.53 -5.15
CA GLN A 107 15.61 6.96 -6.19
C GLN A 107 15.38 5.83 -7.21
N LEU A 108 14.14 5.54 -7.57
CA LEU A 108 13.78 4.40 -8.41
C LEU A 108 12.38 4.54 -9.04
N ASN A 109 12.12 3.73 -10.07
CA ASN A 109 10.86 3.76 -10.86
C ASN A 109 10.11 2.40 -10.91
N THR A 110 10.52 1.42 -10.10
CA THR A 110 9.90 0.07 -10.01
C THR A 110 9.99 -0.45 -8.56
N SER A 111 10.05 -1.76 -8.28
CA SER A 111 10.27 -2.27 -6.92
C SER A 111 11.77 -2.39 -6.60
N LEU A 112 12.20 -2.06 -5.38
CA LEU A 112 13.58 -2.32 -4.93
C LEU A 112 13.83 -3.83 -4.79
N PHE A 113 12.94 -4.52 -4.06
CA PHE A 113 12.94 -5.97 -3.90
C PHE A 113 11.74 -6.59 -4.63
N ASN A 114 11.91 -7.80 -5.16
CA ASN A 114 10.76 -8.62 -5.51
C ASN A 114 10.28 -9.39 -4.28
N VAL A 115 11.16 -10.23 -3.71
CA VAL A 115 10.81 -11.13 -2.60
C VAL A 115 11.87 -11.07 -1.52
N ILE A 116 11.41 -10.79 -0.30
CA ILE A 116 12.18 -10.83 0.94
C ILE A 116 11.61 -11.95 1.82
N GLY A 117 12.47 -12.80 2.36
CA GLY A 117 12.09 -13.97 3.15
C GLY A 117 11.44 -15.10 2.33
N SER A 118 11.16 -16.24 2.97
CA SER A 118 10.56 -17.43 2.36
C SER A 118 9.58 -18.13 3.28
N ILE A 119 8.37 -18.43 2.81
CA ILE A 119 7.32 -19.10 3.59
C ILE A 119 7.55 -20.61 3.71
N GLY A 120 8.19 -21.25 2.71
CA GLY A 120 8.31 -22.71 2.66
C GLY A 120 9.19 -23.31 3.76
N GLU A 121 10.48 -22.94 3.75
CA GLU A 121 11.34 -23.08 4.93
C GLU A 121 11.32 -21.71 5.60
N GLU A 122 10.38 -21.46 6.52
CA GLU A 122 10.14 -20.14 7.11
C GLU A 122 11.45 -19.44 7.50
N LYS A 123 11.85 -18.46 6.68
CA LYS A 123 13.10 -17.71 6.83
C LYS A 123 12.79 -16.24 6.63
N LEU A 124 12.98 -15.48 7.70
CA LEU A 124 12.62 -14.06 7.74
C LEU A 124 13.75 -13.21 7.15
N GLY A 125 13.40 -12.24 6.31
CA GLY A 125 14.30 -11.15 5.94
C GLY A 125 14.15 -9.96 6.89
N THR A 126 15.13 -9.05 6.86
CA THR A 126 15.04 -7.78 7.61
C THR A 126 15.37 -6.60 6.71
N VAL A 127 14.51 -5.59 6.75
CA VAL A 127 14.75 -4.28 6.13
C VAL A 127 14.67 -3.21 7.21
N LEU A 128 15.66 -2.32 7.23
CA LEU A 128 15.76 -1.24 8.21
C LEU A 128 16.26 0.03 7.51
N GLY A 129 15.69 1.19 7.83
CA GLY A 129 16.29 2.48 7.44
C GLY A 129 16.30 2.72 5.93
N VAL A 130 15.35 2.16 5.17
CA VAL A 130 15.30 2.28 3.70
C VAL A 130 14.30 3.36 3.32
N HIS A 131 14.80 4.43 2.70
CA HIS A 131 13.98 5.54 2.22
C HIS A 131 13.99 5.57 0.70
N LEU A 132 12.80 5.57 0.11
CA LEU A 132 12.60 5.47 -1.33
C LEU A 132 11.93 6.73 -1.86
N SER A 133 12.30 7.14 -3.07
CA SER A 133 11.55 8.17 -3.79
C SER A 133 11.51 7.94 -5.29
N GLY A 134 10.50 8.48 -5.95
CA GLY A 134 10.38 8.46 -7.40
C GLY A 134 8.97 8.22 -7.89
N ASP A 135 8.84 8.20 -9.22
CA ASP A 135 7.60 7.87 -9.92
C ASP A 135 7.67 6.40 -10.37
N VAL A 136 7.01 5.55 -9.61
CA VAL A 136 6.98 4.10 -9.83
C VAL A 136 5.88 3.76 -10.82
N VAL A 137 6.22 3.02 -11.88
CA VAL A 137 5.25 2.62 -12.90
C VAL A 137 5.28 1.11 -13.10
N PHE A 138 4.16 0.46 -12.80
CA PHE A 138 3.91 -0.95 -13.08
C PHE A 138 3.00 -1.07 -14.30
N SER A 139 3.56 -1.52 -15.42
CA SER A 139 2.84 -1.67 -16.69
C SER A 139 3.32 -2.91 -17.44
N GLY A 140 2.53 -3.38 -18.40
CA GLY A 140 2.88 -4.52 -19.24
C GLY A 140 1.67 -5.09 -19.97
N ASP A 141 1.94 -6.01 -20.90
CA ASP A 141 0.95 -6.60 -21.81
C ASP A 141 0.73 -8.11 -21.62
N GLY A 142 1.26 -8.70 -20.55
CA GLY A 142 1.15 -10.14 -20.30
C GLY A 142 1.54 -10.59 -18.88
N GLY A 143 1.61 -11.90 -18.68
CA GLY A 143 2.05 -12.55 -17.44
C GLY A 143 0.91 -12.98 -16.50
N GLU A 144 1.24 -13.19 -15.23
CA GLU A 144 0.29 -13.64 -14.21
C GLU A 144 -0.88 -12.65 -14.04
N TYR A 145 -2.07 -13.20 -13.82
CA TYR A 145 -3.30 -12.43 -13.62
C TYR A 145 -3.28 -11.61 -12.32
N GLU A 146 -2.79 -12.20 -11.23
CA GLU A 146 -2.55 -11.51 -9.95
C GLU A 146 -1.24 -10.74 -10.00
N LYS A 147 -1.27 -9.46 -9.62
CA LYS A 147 -0.11 -8.59 -9.48
C LYS A 147 -0.02 -8.08 -8.06
N VAL A 148 1.04 -8.49 -7.37
CA VAL A 148 1.38 -8.02 -6.02
C VAL A 148 2.54 -7.04 -6.13
N LEU A 149 2.33 -5.81 -5.68
CA LEU A 149 3.18 -4.67 -6.03
C LEU A 149 3.43 -3.78 -4.81
N GLY A 150 4.67 -3.35 -4.65
CA GLY A 150 5.07 -2.36 -3.64
C GLY A 150 6.45 -1.77 -3.99
N PRO A 151 6.65 -0.44 -3.86
CA PRO A 151 7.93 0.19 -4.16
C PRO A 151 9.12 -0.41 -3.39
N LEU A 152 8.92 -0.80 -2.12
CA LEU A 152 9.97 -1.45 -1.34
C LEU A 152 10.09 -2.92 -1.70
N ALA A 153 8.99 -3.66 -1.64
CA ALA A 153 8.96 -5.08 -1.97
C ALA A 153 7.60 -5.50 -2.53
N ASN A 154 7.59 -6.44 -3.48
CA ASN A 154 6.33 -7.06 -3.88
C ASN A 154 5.83 -7.97 -2.75
N ARG A 155 6.70 -8.84 -2.22
CA ARG A 155 6.40 -9.70 -1.07
C ARG A 155 7.49 -9.60 -0.02
N CYS A 156 7.09 -9.51 1.24
CA CYS A 156 8.02 -9.55 2.36
C CYS A 156 7.50 -10.49 3.46
N LEU A 157 8.29 -11.51 3.76
CA LEU A 157 8.23 -12.29 4.99
C LEU A 157 9.35 -11.82 5.94
N GLY A 158 8.96 -11.22 7.07
CA GLY A 158 9.88 -10.82 8.13
C GLY A 158 9.63 -9.42 8.66
N THR A 159 10.71 -8.65 8.83
CA THR A 159 10.68 -7.36 9.52
C THR A 159 10.96 -6.20 8.56
N ILE A 160 10.16 -5.14 8.64
CA ILE A 160 10.43 -3.84 8.02
C ILE A 160 10.35 -2.76 9.11
N ARG A 161 11.41 -1.95 9.27
CA ARG A 161 11.43 -0.87 10.25
C ARG A 161 12.00 0.41 9.67
N ASP A 162 11.54 1.55 10.17
CA ASP A 162 12.13 2.87 9.88
C ASP A 162 12.31 3.09 8.37
N SER A 163 11.26 2.82 7.60
CA SER A 163 11.36 2.78 6.13
C SER A 163 10.25 3.62 5.51
N SER A 164 10.53 4.26 4.39
CA SER A 164 9.59 5.21 3.79
C SER A 164 9.58 5.21 2.27
N PHE A 165 8.46 5.67 1.71
CA PHE A 165 8.33 5.96 0.29
C PHE A 165 7.68 7.32 0.08
N THR A 166 8.26 8.14 -0.81
CA THR A 166 7.69 9.43 -1.23
C THR A 166 7.67 9.52 -2.75
N GLY A 167 6.49 9.73 -3.34
CA GLY A 167 6.37 9.89 -4.79
C GLY A 167 5.02 9.50 -5.34
N SER A 168 5.00 8.84 -6.50
CA SER A 168 3.78 8.33 -7.11
C SER A 168 3.93 6.87 -7.51
N VAL A 169 2.83 6.13 -7.46
CA VAL A 169 2.75 4.76 -8.00
C VAL A 169 1.60 4.71 -8.99
N LEU A 170 1.90 4.33 -10.23
CA LEU A 170 0.92 4.07 -11.28
C LEU A 170 0.95 2.60 -11.66
N VAL A 171 -0.21 1.94 -11.58
CA VAL A 171 -0.45 0.62 -12.14
C VAL A 171 -1.33 0.77 -13.38
N ASP A 172 -0.82 0.42 -14.56
CA ASP A 172 -1.54 0.52 -15.84
C ASP A 172 -1.14 -0.64 -16.77
N PHE A 173 -1.77 -1.79 -16.55
CA PHE A 173 -1.62 -2.96 -17.44
C PHE A 173 -2.60 -2.86 -18.62
N THR A 174 -2.23 -3.42 -19.78
CA THR A 174 -3.09 -3.34 -20.98
C THR A 174 -4.35 -4.20 -20.88
N GLU A 175 -4.29 -5.28 -20.11
CA GLU A 175 -5.41 -6.18 -19.81
C GLU A 175 -5.80 -6.05 -18.34
N GLY A 176 -7.06 -6.37 -18.04
CA GLY A 176 -7.56 -6.48 -16.68
C GLY A 176 -6.74 -7.47 -15.84
N ARG A 177 -6.44 -7.07 -14.60
CA ARG A 177 -5.63 -7.85 -13.65
C ARG A 177 -6.17 -7.69 -12.23
N ALA A 178 -6.01 -8.73 -11.42
CA ALA A 178 -6.17 -8.59 -9.98
C ALA A 178 -4.95 -7.86 -9.41
N ILE A 179 -5.16 -6.75 -8.71
CA ILE A 179 -4.09 -5.86 -8.24
C ILE A 179 -4.07 -5.81 -6.71
N PHE A 180 -2.88 -6.01 -6.13
CA PHE A 180 -2.61 -5.89 -4.71
C PHE A 180 -1.45 -4.90 -4.54
N LEU A 181 -1.79 -3.63 -4.32
CA LEU A 181 -0.85 -2.52 -4.28
C LEU A 181 -0.71 -1.97 -2.85
N GLY A 182 0.48 -2.06 -2.27
CA GLY A 182 0.83 -1.28 -1.07
C GLY A 182 1.78 -0.14 -1.42
N GLY A 183 1.67 0.97 -0.70
CA GLY A 183 2.60 2.09 -0.84
C GLY A 183 4.04 1.77 -0.43
N LEU A 184 4.27 0.71 0.35
CA LEU A 184 5.58 0.09 0.58
C LEU A 184 5.63 -1.35 0.08
N VAL A 185 4.69 -2.19 0.52
CA VAL A 185 4.73 -3.64 0.27
C VAL A 185 3.42 -4.16 -0.28
N GLY A 186 3.44 -4.96 -1.34
CA GLY A 186 2.20 -5.58 -1.83
C GLY A 186 1.62 -6.58 -0.84
N ASP A 187 2.40 -7.60 -0.50
CA ASP A 187 1.99 -8.65 0.45
C ASP A 187 3.01 -8.80 1.58
N TYR A 188 2.56 -8.55 2.80
CA TYR A 188 3.37 -8.58 4.00
C TYR A 188 2.98 -9.75 4.91
N HIS A 189 3.99 -10.49 5.36
CA HIS A 189 3.85 -11.55 6.33
C HIS A 189 4.88 -11.35 7.44
N ALA A 190 4.47 -11.21 8.70
CA ALA A 190 5.40 -11.04 9.82
C ALA A 190 6.10 -12.34 10.22
N GLY A 191 5.44 -13.48 10.01
CA GLY A 191 5.83 -14.76 10.61
C GLY A 191 5.59 -14.69 12.11
N ILE A 192 6.37 -15.44 12.88
CA ILE A 192 6.22 -15.46 14.35
C ILE A 192 6.79 -14.19 15.02
N GLU A 193 7.92 -13.66 14.51
CA GLU A 193 8.69 -12.60 15.20
C GLU A 193 8.83 -11.30 14.40
N GLY A 194 8.36 -11.27 13.15
CA GLY A 194 8.43 -10.07 12.32
C GLY A 194 7.45 -8.99 12.79
N VAL A 195 7.74 -7.77 12.38
CA VAL A 195 6.85 -6.62 12.58
C VAL A 195 7.18 -5.56 11.54
N MET A 196 6.14 -4.86 11.09
CA MET A 196 6.29 -3.63 10.34
C MET A 196 6.10 -2.45 11.28
N SER A 197 7.13 -1.64 11.47
CA SER A 197 7.01 -0.49 12.37
C SER A 197 7.73 0.76 11.89
N ASP A 198 7.26 1.92 12.37
CA ASP A 198 7.94 3.19 12.15
C ASP A 198 8.08 3.51 10.65
N CYS A 199 7.08 3.13 9.85
CA CYS A 199 7.10 3.31 8.41
C CYS A 199 6.19 4.45 7.95
N GLU A 200 6.63 5.21 6.94
CA GLU A 200 5.90 6.38 6.45
C GLU A 200 5.79 6.39 4.92
N VAL A 201 4.57 6.61 4.42
CA VAL A 201 4.34 6.76 2.98
C VAL A 201 3.66 8.08 2.68
N ARG A 202 4.26 8.85 1.75
CA ARG A 202 3.71 10.09 1.20
C ARG A 202 3.55 9.94 -0.30
N ALA A 203 2.39 9.46 -0.75
CA ALA A 203 2.26 9.07 -2.16
C ALA A 203 0.86 9.20 -2.75
N ARG A 204 0.83 9.45 -4.07
CA ARG A 204 -0.34 9.18 -4.91
C ARG A 204 -0.27 7.73 -5.39
N LEU A 205 -1.30 6.95 -5.12
CA LEU A 205 -1.43 5.56 -5.54
C LEU A 205 -2.57 5.47 -6.56
N GLU A 206 -2.23 5.20 -7.82
CA GLU A 206 -3.18 5.13 -8.93
C GLU A 206 -3.21 3.72 -9.54
N VAL A 207 -4.39 3.10 -9.55
CA VAL A 207 -4.63 1.83 -10.24
C VAL A 207 -5.58 2.07 -11.41
N ARG A 208 -5.15 1.62 -12.59
CA ARG A 208 -5.94 1.60 -13.81
C ARG A 208 -6.15 0.17 -14.29
N ASN A 209 -7.30 -0.09 -14.91
CA ASN A 209 -7.61 -1.39 -15.52
C ASN A 209 -7.54 -2.54 -14.51
N GLY A 210 -7.97 -2.29 -13.27
CA GLY A 210 -8.09 -3.36 -12.27
C GLY A 210 -9.32 -4.21 -12.55
N GLU A 211 -9.21 -5.53 -12.37
CA GLU A 211 -10.28 -6.48 -12.68
C GLU A 211 -10.44 -7.51 -11.56
N SER A 212 -11.69 -7.86 -11.25
CA SER A 212 -12.11 -8.77 -10.17
C SER A 212 -11.72 -8.27 -8.79
N GLN A 213 -10.43 -8.29 -8.46
CA GLN A 213 -9.90 -7.90 -7.14
C GLN A 213 -8.90 -6.76 -7.26
N VAL A 214 -9.18 -5.66 -6.56
CA VAL A 214 -8.28 -4.51 -6.45
C VAL A 214 -8.17 -4.12 -4.98
N MET A 215 -7.02 -4.42 -4.40
CA MET A 215 -6.66 -4.08 -3.03
C MET A 215 -5.58 -3.00 -3.07
N VAL A 216 -5.85 -1.85 -2.47
CA VAL A 216 -4.91 -0.71 -2.47
C VAL A 216 -4.77 -0.17 -1.07
N ALA A 217 -3.54 -0.02 -0.60
CA ALA A 217 -3.28 0.53 0.71
C ALA A 217 -2.04 1.42 0.77
N GLY A 218 -2.05 2.35 1.72
CA GLY A 218 -0.95 3.30 1.88
C GLY A 218 0.35 2.66 2.36
N ILE A 219 0.29 1.56 3.12
CA ILE A 219 1.48 0.86 3.61
C ILE A 219 1.60 -0.52 2.96
N ALA A 220 0.69 -1.44 3.29
CA ALA A 220 0.72 -2.82 2.79
C ALA A 220 -0.65 -3.26 2.27
N SER A 221 -0.77 -3.81 1.06
CA SER A 221 -2.09 -4.25 0.58
C SER A 221 -2.64 -5.38 1.46
N ARG A 222 -1.90 -6.48 1.56
CA ARG A 222 -2.21 -7.58 2.48
C ARG A 222 -1.20 -7.63 3.60
N ALA A 223 -1.66 -7.97 4.80
CA ALA A 223 -0.79 -8.14 5.95
C ALA A 223 -1.26 -9.32 6.81
N HIS A 224 -0.39 -10.30 7.01
CA HIS A 224 -0.67 -11.52 7.78
C HIS A 224 0.39 -11.76 8.87
N SER A 225 -0.02 -12.32 10.02
CA SER A 225 0.88 -12.71 11.11
C SER A 225 0.48 -14.07 11.65
N ASP A 226 1.46 -14.85 12.09
CA ASP A 226 1.25 -16.01 12.95
C ASP A 226 1.34 -15.63 14.45
N GLY A 227 1.69 -14.37 14.76
CA GLY A 227 1.76 -13.79 16.10
C GLY A 227 0.72 -12.67 16.37
N ASP A 228 0.88 -11.99 17.51
CA ASP A 228 -0.11 -11.05 18.06
C ASP A 228 0.06 -9.57 17.63
N GLU A 229 1.18 -9.22 17.00
CA GLU A 229 1.47 -7.86 16.53
C GLU A 229 2.00 -7.89 15.10
N LEU A 230 1.48 -7.02 14.25
CA LEU A 230 1.80 -7.02 12.82
C LEU A 230 2.29 -5.66 12.33
N ILE A 231 1.50 -4.61 12.54
CA ILE A 231 1.83 -3.25 12.11
C ILE A 231 1.68 -2.28 13.27
N ARG A 232 2.71 -1.47 13.53
CA ARG A 232 2.63 -0.41 14.54
C ARG A 232 3.37 0.88 14.18
N ASN A 233 2.86 2.02 14.63
CA ASN A 233 3.50 3.32 14.43
C ASN A 233 3.80 3.61 12.94
N CYS A 234 2.84 3.32 12.06
CA CYS A 234 2.95 3.58 10.63
C CYS A 234 2.02 4.71 10.19
N ALA A 235 2.44 5.47 9.18
CA ALA A 235 1.70 6.62 8.70
C ALA A 235 1.58 6.65 7.18
N PHE A 236 0.38 6.95 6.68
CA PHE A 236 0.14 7.24 5.27
C PHE A 236 -0.44 8.65 5.09
N GLU A 237 0.11 9.40 4.15
CA GLU A 237 -0.46 10.65 3.66
C GLU A 237 -0.51 10.64 2.12
N GLY A 238 -1.67 10.84 1.52
CA GLY A 238 -1.72 10.73 0.06
C GLY A 238 -3.08 10.74 -0.59
N GLU A 239 -3.13 10.16 -1.79
CA GLU A 239 -4.35 10.05 -2.59
C GLU A 239 -4.46 8.65 -3.19
N PHE A 240 -5.67 8.10 -3.18
CA PHE A 240 -6.00 6.90 -3.92
C PHE A 240 -6.79 7.27 -5.18
N HIS A 241 -6.36 6.75 -6.32
CA HIS A 241 -7.04 6.92 -7.61
C HIS A 241 -7.34 5.54 -8.17
N LEU A 242 -8.63 5.22 -8.34
CA LEU A 242 -9.05 4.01 -9.05
C LEU A 242 -9.73 4.43 -10.36
N LYS A 243 -9.25 3.93 -11.49
CA LYS A 243 -9.79 4.31 -12.80
C LYS A 243 -9.99 3.12 -13.73
N ARG A 244 -11.04 3.14 -14.55
CA ARG A 244 -11.30 2.11 -15.59
C ARG A 244 -11.23 0.69 -15.04
N SER A 245 -11.81 0.46 -13.86
CA SER A 245 -11.71 -0.82 -13.16
C SER A 245 -13.07 -1.50 -13.07
N SER A 246 -13.07 -2.83 -13.20
CA SER A 246 -14.27 -3.68 -13.11
C SER A 246 -14.17 -4.61 -11.90
N LEU A 247 -15.04 -4.44 -10.90
CA LEU A 247 -14.93 -5.10 -9.60
C LEU A 247 -16.13 -6.02 -9.33
N SER A 248 -15.84 -7.24 -8.88
CA SER A 248 -16.85 -8.19 -8.42
C SER A 248 -17.16 -8.01 -6.92
N TYR A 249 -18.08 -8.81 -6.37
CA TYR A 249 -18.50 -8.72 -4.96
C TYR A 249 -17.30 -8.78 -4.01
N GLU A 250 -17.18 -7.78 -3.12
CA GLU A 250 -16.04 -7.56 -2.22
C GLU A 250 -14.65 -7.51 -2.91
N GLY A 251 -14.63 -7.22 -4.20
CA GLY A 251 -13.42 -7.19 -5.02
C GLY A 251 -12.54 -5.97 -4.76
N GLY A 252 -13.11 -4.83 -4.41
CA GLY A 252 -12.40 -3.61 -4.06
C GLY A 252 -12.16 -3.52 -2.56
N LYS A 253 -10.89 -3.36 -2.13
CA LYS A 253 -10.57 -3.04 -0.73
C LYS A 253 -9.55 -1.90 -0.67
N MET A 254 -9.83 -0.90 0.16
CA MET A 254 -8.92 0.22 0.38
C MET A 254 -8.74 0.52 1.86
N GLY A 255 -7.49 0.81 2.25
CA GLY A 255 -7.25 1.41 3.55
C GLY A 255 -5.95 2.18 3.65
N GLY A 256 -5.93 3.19 4.51
CA GLY A 256 -4.77 4.06 4.67
C GLY A 256 -3.51 3.29 5.10
N ILE A 257 -3.66 2.24 5.91
CA ILE A 257 -2.54 1.39 6.33
C ILE A 257 -2.57 0.06 5.58
N ILE A 258 -3.68 -0.68 5.67
CA ILE A 258 -3.85 -1.95 4.96
C ILE A 258 -5.17 -2.06 4.20
N ALA A 259 -5.20 -2.88 3.14
CA ALA A 259 -6.47 -3.23 2.51
C ALA A 259 -7.09 -4.42 3.26
N GLU A 260 -6.28 -5.41 3.64
CA GLU A 260 -6.72 -6.60 4.37
C GLU A 260 -5.63 -7.11 5.32
N GLY A 261 -6.00 -7.46 6.57
CA GLY A 261 -5.07 -8.08 7.50
C GLY A 261 -5.55 -8.10 8.95
N SER A 262 -4.64 -7.98 9.91
CA SER A 262 -4.95 -8.05 11.35
C SER A 262 -3.96 -7.24 12.20
N PHE A 263 -4.33 -6.94 13.44
CA PHE A 263 -3.46 -6.34 14.48
C PHE A 263 -2.71 -5.07 14.07
N ILE A 264 -3.42 -3.93 14.09
CA ILE A 264 -2.86 -2.61 13.78
C ILE A 264 -2.86 -1.75 15.04
N LYS A 265 -1.73 -1.12 15.38
CA LYS A 265 -1.62 -0.24 16.55
C LYS A 265 -0.93 1.07 16.23
N ASP A 266 -1.37 2.15 16.86
CA ASP A 266 -0.67 3.45 16.84
C ASP A 266 -0.45 4.01 15.43
N CYS A 267 -1.35 3.74 14.49
CA CYS A 267 -1.19 4.13 13.08
C CYS A 267 -2.05 5.35 12.70
N ARG A 268 -1.59 6.09 11.69
CA ARG A 268 -2.31 7.26 11.17
C ARG A 268 -2.45 7.24 9.66
N ALA A 269 -3.61 7.60 9.15
CA ALA A 269 -3.83 7.79 7.72
C ALA A 269 -4.49 9.12 7.43
N ARG A 270 -3.99 9.83 6.41
CA ARG A 270 -4.62 11.05 5.87
C ARG A 270 -4.70 10.99 4.36
N PHE A 271 -5.89 10.95 3.77
CA PHE A 271 -5.99 10.80 2.33
C PHE A 271 -7.30 11.25 1.69
N SER A 272 -7.30 11.33 0.36
CA SER A 272 -8.51 11.49 -0.45
C SER A 272 -8.65 10.35 -1.43
N VAL A 273 -9.88 9.97 -1.75
CA VAL A 273 -10.20 8.90 -2.71
C VAL A 273 -10.87 9.50 -3.93
N PHE A 274 -10.43 9.06 -5.12
CA PHE A 274 -10.95 9.51 -6.41
C PHE A 274 -11.26 8.33 -7.33
N PHE A 275 -12.47 8.31 -7.91
CA PHE A 275 -12.91 7.29 -8.85
C PHE A 275 -13.18 7.88 -10.24
N SER A 276 -12.96 7.06 -11.27
CA SER A 276 -13.31 7.42 -12.66
C SER A 276 -13.57 6.16 -13.47
N GLU A 277 -14.72 6.06 -14.15
CA GLU A 277 -15.04 4.92 -15.02
C GLU A 277 -14.96 3.58 -14.26
N ILE A 278 -15.67 3.48 -13.14
CA ILE A 278 -15.72 2.26 -12.32
C ILE A 278 -16.98 1.46 -12.67
N GLU A 279 -16.78 0.18 -12.99
CA GLU A 279 -17.85 -0.80 -13.15
C GLU A 279 -17.85 -1.72 -11.93
N ALA A 280 -18.79 -1.53 -11.02
CA ALA A 280 -18.85 -2.26 -9.75
C ALA A 280 -20.28 -2.72 -9.48
N ASN A 281 -20.42 -3.95 -8.98
CA ASN A 281 -21.68 -4.41 -8.43
C ASN A 281 -22.00 -3.65 -7.12
N GLU A 282 -23.26 -3.71 -6.67
CA GLU A 282 -23.59 -3.34 -5.29
C GLU A 282 -22.66 -4.10 -4.33
N ASP A 283 -22.13 -3.39 -3.33
CA ASP A 283 -21.19 -3.90 -2.31
C ASP A 283 -19.78 -4.30 -2.77
N ALA A 284 -19.38 -4.00 -4.01
CA ALA A 284 -18.07 -4.42 -4.51
C ALA A 284 -16.87 -3.71 -3.88
N ILE A 285 -17.03 -2.49 -3.34
CA ILE A 285 -15.91 -1.66 -2.88
C ILE A 285 -16.01 -1.38 -1.39
N ASN A 286 -15.00 -1.81 -0.64
CA ASN A 286 -14.86 -1.62 0.80
C ASN A 286 -13.73 -0.62 1.09
N ILE A 287 -14.03 0.43 1.84
CA ILE A 287 -13.05 1.47 2.20
C ILE A 287 -13.06 1.64 3.72
N GLY A 288 -11.89 1.56 4.33
CA GLY A 288 -11.70 2.01 5.70
C GLY A 288 -10.55 2.97 5.86
N GLY A 289 -10.68 3.92 6.79
CA GLY A 289 -9.63 4.93 7.02
C GLY A 289 -8.27 4.33 7.35
N ILE A 290 -8.25 3.28 8.18
CA ILE A 290 -7.02 2.55 8.54
C ILE A 290 -6.94 1.24 7.76
N ALA A 291 -8.03 0.49 7.71
CA ALA A 291 -8.07 -0.82 7.09
C ALA A 291 -9.32 -1.05 6.24
N GLY A 292 -9.19 -1.63 5.05
CA GLY A 292 -10.37 -2.15 4.33
C GLY A 292 -11.05 -3.25 5.13
N ALA A 293 -10.27 -4.22 5.64
CA ALA A 293 -10.71 -5.23 6.59
C ALA A 293 -9.59 -5.53 7.59
N ALA A 294 -9.92 -5.55 8.89
CA ALA A 294 -8.98 -5.93 9.95
C ALA A 294 -9.69 -6.47 11.19
N LEU A 295 -9.05 -7.44 11.87
CA LEU A 295 -9.58 -8.05 13.10
C LEU A 295 -9.46 -7.13 14.34
N SER A 296 -8.39 -6.36 14.45
CA SER A 296 -8.07 -5.59 15.66
C SER A 296 -7.34 -4.29 15.34
N LEU A 297 -7.83 -3.17 15.87
CA LEU A 297 -7.26 -1.83 15.71
C LEU A 297 -7.19 -1.11 17.06
N GLU A 298 -6.02 -0.58 17.42
CA GLU A 298 -5.82 0.20 18.65
C GLU A 298 -5.10 1.52 18.36
N ASN A 299 -5.53 2.61 19.01
CA ASN A 299 -4.87 3.93 18.97
C ASN A 299 -4.66 4.49 17.56
N CYS A 300 -5.61 4.29 16.65
CA CYS A 300 -5.45 4.72 15.26
C CYS A 300 -6.22 6.00 14.92
N LEU A 301 -5.65 6.84 14.06
CA LEU A 301 -6.28 8.09 13.58
C LEU A 301 -6.45 8.07 12.06
N ALA A 302 -7.69 8.21 11.58
CA ALA A 302 -7.97 8.35 10.16
C ALA A 302 -8.57 9.72 9.84
N GLU A 303 -7.96 10.43 8.90
CA GLU A 303 -8.40 11.73 8.39
C GLU A 303 -8.60 11.67 6.87
N TRP A 304 -9.79 11.38 6.37
CA TRP A 304 -9.94 11.14 4.94
C TRP A 304 -11.27 11.57 4.34
N THR A 305 -11.27 11.80 3.03
CA THR A 305 -12.44 12.34 2.32
C THR A 305 -12.74 11.56 1.04
N ILE A 306 -14.02 11.43 0.71
CA ILE A 306 -14.50 10.89 -0.56
C ILE A 306 -15.76 11.65 -1.02
N SER A 307 -15.85 11.92 -2.31
CA SER A 307 -17.00 12.61 -2.94
C SER A 307 -17.30 11.97 -4.30
N GLU A 308 -17.92 10.80 -4.31
CA GLU A 308 -18.07 9.95 -5.50
C GLU A 308 -19.51 9.44 -5.68
N ASP A 309 -20.08 9.53 -6.89
CA ASP A 309 -21.44 9.02 -7.19
C ASP A 309 -21.40 7.52 -7.52
N CYS A 310 -20.85 6.71 -6.61
CA CYS A 310 -20.67 5.27 -6.74
C CYS A 310 -21.08 4.57 -5.42
N PRO A 311 -21.76 3.40 -5.47
CA PRO A 311 -22.06 2.64 -4.26
C PRO A 311 -20.79 2.06 -3.64
N VAL A 312 -20.53 2.37 -2.37
CA VAL A 312 -19.35 1.92 -1.63
C VAL A 312 -19.71 1.59 -0.18
N ASN A 313 -18.97 0.66 0.40
CA ASN A 313 -19.07 0.28 1.80
C ASN A 313 -17.95 0.94 2.59
N ILE A 314 -18.31 1.82 3.51
CA ILE A 314 -17.39 2.69 4.21
C ILE A 314 -17.46 2.45 5.72
N GLY A 315 -16.29 2.25 6.32
CA GLY A 315 -16.11 2.52 7.75
C GLY A 315 -15.06 3.59 7.97
N GLY A 316 -15.35 4.61 8.78
CA GLY A 316 -14.40 5.71 8.99
C GLY A 316 -13.02 5.24 9.47
N ILE A 317 -12.94 4.15 10.23
CA ILE A 317 -11.69 3.47 10.61
C ILE A 317 -11.50 2.16 9.84
N VAL A 318 -12.52 1.31 9.78
CA VAL A 318 -12.45 -0.01 9.13
C VAL A 318 -13.82 -0.35 8.53
N LYS A 319 -13.90 -0.85 7.28
CA LYS A 319 -15.21 -1.28 6.75
C LYS A 319 -15.75 -2.44 7.58
N GLY A 320 -14.95 -3.47 7.81
CA GLY A 320 -15.25 -4.55 8.74
C GLY A 320 -15.78 -5.83 8.08
N ASP A 321 -15.02 -6.90 8.29
CA ASP A 321 -15.44 -8.29 8.24
C ASP A 321 -14.74 -8.94 9.44
N TYR A 322 -15.52 -9.43 10.41
CA TYR A 322 -15.01 -10.06 11.63
C TYR A 322 -14.15 -9.17 12.56
N VAL A 323 -14.54 -7.92 12.79
CA VAL A 323 -13.80 -7.02 13.69
C VAL A 323 -14.02 -7.44 15.15
N HIS A 324 -12.96 -7.83 15.84
CA HIS A 324 -12.99 -8.24 17.24
C HIS A 324 -12.71 -7.09 18.22
N LEU A 325 -11.84 -6.15 17.85
CA LEU A 325 -11.44 -5.05 18.75
C LEU A 325 -11.22 -3.76 17.97
N ILE A 326 -11.87 -2.69 18.44
CA ILE A 326 -11.50 -1.31 18.12
C ILE A 326 -11.37 -0.55 19.42
N LYS A 327 -10.20 0.03 19.65
CA LYS A 327 -9.91 0.76 20.89
C LYS A 327 -9.18 2.06 20.58
N ASN A 328 -9.65 3.17 21.15
CA ASN A 328 -9.02 4.48 21.01
C ASN A 328 -8.79 4.92 19.55
N CYS A 329 -9.69 4.56 18.64
CA CYS A 329 -9.59 4.95 17.24
C CYS A 329 -10.49 6.16 16.94
N VAL A 330 -10.00 7.08 16.10
CA VAL A 330 -10.69 8.33 15.77
C VAL A 330 -10.73 8.51 14.26
N PHE A 331 -11.94 8.75 13.72
CA PHE A 331 -12.15 9.15 12.34
C PHE A 331 -12.58 10.61 12.27
N SER A 332 -12.04 11.36 11.29
CA SER A 332 -12.48 12.70 10.92
C SER A 332 -12.47 12.84 9.41
N GLY A 333 -13.58 13.22 8.79
CA GLY A 333 -13.62 13.27 7.33
C GLY A 333 -14.98 13.57 6.75
N ASP A 334 -14.98 13.99 5.48
CA ASP A 334 -16.16 14.27 4.69
C ASP A 334 -16.43 13.10 3.74
N ILE A 335 -17.58 12.44 3.92
CA ILE A 335 -18.00 11.30 3.10
C ILE A 335 -19.29 11.68 2.35
N LEU A 336 -19.21 11.72 1.03
CA LEU A 336 -20.35 11.92 0.13
C LEU A 336 -20.31 10.83 -0.95
N VAL A 337 -21.25 9.89 -0.91
CA VAL A 337 -21.26 8.74 -1.83
C VAL A 337 -22.65 8.42 -2.40
N GLY A 338 -22.69 7.80 -3.58
CA GLY A 338 -23.91 7.49 -4.32
C GLY A 338 -24.76 6.33 -3.77
N GLY A 339 -24.25 5.59 -2.78
CA GLY A 339 -24.96 4.49 -2.11
C GLY A 339 -24.03 3.57 -1.32
N GLY A 340 -24.56 2.44 -0.82
CA GLY A 340 -23.83 1.46 -0.02
C GLY A 340 -23.96 1.68 1.50
N THR A 341 -23.15 0.98 2.29
CA THR A 341 -23.14 1.11 3.74
C THR A 341 -22.14 2.15 4.22
N ILE A 342 -22.53 2.96 5.20
CA ILE A 342 -21.66 3.98 5.78
C ILE A 342 -21.71 3.88 7.30
N GLY A 343 -20.56 3.71 7.92
CA GLY A 343 -20.40 3.74 9.36
C GLY A 343 -19.26 4.66 9.79
N GLY A 344 -19.46 5.39 10.89
CA GLY A 344 -18.49 6.37 11.36
C GLY A 344 -17.17 5.78 11.86
N ILE A 345 -17.19 4.55 12.40
CA ILE A 345 -15.98 3.81 12.80
C ILE A 345 -15.92 2.48 12.04
N ILE A 346 -16.97 1.66 12.18
CA ILE A 346 -17.15 0.38 11.46
C ILE A 346 -18.25 0.51 10.44
N GLY A 347 -18.02 0.11 9.18
CA GLY A 347 -19.03 0.15 8.11
C GLY A 347 -20.08 -0.96 8.20
N MET A 348 -19.64 -2.19 8.42
CA MET A 348 -20.46 -3.38 8.68
C MET A 348 -19.66 -4.36 9.54
N ASN A 349 -20.28 -5.03 10.52
CA ASN A 349 -19.62 -6.11 11.27
C ASN A 349 -20.52 -7.34 11.26
N TYR A 350 -20.02 -8.46 10.72
CA TYR A 350 -20.76 -9.73 10.69
C TYR A 350 -20.72 -10.49 12.02
N TYR A 351 -19.92 -10.06 13.00
CA TYR A 351 -20.14 -10.43 14.39
C TYR A 351 -21.35 -9.63 14.89
N ASP A 352 -22.56 -10.22 14.76
CA ASP A 352 -23.33 -10.71 15.91
C ASP A 352 -24.86 -10.52 15.75
N GLU A 353 -25.62 -11.56 16.11
CA GLU A 353 -27.04 -11.50 16.51
C GLU A 353 -27.20 -10.87 17.92
N GLY A 354 -26.23 -10.08 18.40
CA GLY A 354 -26.22 -9.54 19.76
C GLY A 354 -25.11 -8.52 20.11
N GLY A 355 -24.37 -8.01 19.13
CA GLY A 355 -23.13 -7.27 19.33
C GLY A 355 -23.31 -5.81 18.95
N SER A 356 -23.25 -4.94 19.96
CA SER A 356 -23.42 -3.49 19.86
C SER A 356 -22.57 -2.88 18.73
N SER A 357 -23.25 -2.43 17.69
CA SER A 357 -22.70 -1.61 16.61
C SER A 357 -22.30 -0.25 17.19
N LEU A 358 -21.00 0.02 17.30
CA LEU A 358 -20.53 1.32 17.79
C LEU A 358 -20.61 2.36 16.65
N PHE A 359 -21.77 3.01 16.52
CA PHE A 359 -21.95 4.19 15.66
C PHE A 359 -21.41 5.42 16.40
N CYS A 360 -20.16 5.84 16.16
CA CYS A 360 -19.70 7.17 16.59
C CYS A 360 -19.89 8.19 15.47
N VAL A 361 -20.47 9.34 15.85
CA VAL A 361 -20.93 10.42 14.98
C VAL A 361 -19.75 11.29 14.52
N GLY A 362 -19.58 11.43 13.20
CA GLY A 362 -18.79 12.50 12.60
C GLY A 362 -19.52 13.84 12.76
N LYS A 363 -18.78 14.91 13.06
CA LYS A 363 -19.33 16.24 13.35
C LYS A 363 -19.90 16.88 12.06
N GLU A 364 -21.23 17.05 12.04
CA GLU A 364 -22.06 17.84 11.11
C GLU A 364 -22.29 17.32 9.67
N LEU A 365 -23.43 16.66 9.45
CA LEU A 365 -24.40 17.11 8.42
C LEU A 365 -25.84 16.73 8.82
N PHE A 366 -26.55 17.69 9.41
CA PHE A 366 -28.00 17.61 9.63
C PHE A 366 -28.73 17.84 8.30
N SER A 367 -29.10 16.78 7.59
CA SER A 367 -30.42 16.64 6.96
C SER A 367 -30.54 15.27 6.29
N GLN A 368 -31.49 14.47 6.77
CA GLN A 368 -31.91 13.16 6.24
C GLN A 368 -31.05 11.96 6.64
N ILE A 369 -31.17 11.51 7.89
CA ILE A 369 -31.36 10.11 8.30
C ILE A 369 -31.88 10.16 9.75
N GLN A 370 -33.04 9.57 9.99
CA GLN A 370 -33.70 9.53 11.29
C GLN A 370 -33.58 8.10 11.82
N MET A 371 -32.66 7.82 12.76
CA MET A 371 -32.63 6.55 13.49
C MET A 371 -32.31 6.79 14.98
N SER A 372 -33.14 6.19 15.85
CA SER A 372 -33.10 6.30 17.30
C SER A 372 -31.96 5.48 17.89
N CYS A 373 -31.19 6.06 18.81
CA CYS A 373 -30.27 5.34 19.68
C CYS A 373 -31.00 4.97 20.98
N ASP A 374 -31.19 3.67 21.23
CA ASP A 374 -31.46 3.16 22.57
C ASP A 374 -30.31 2.20 22.95
N GLU A 375 -29.82 2.37 24.18
CA GLU A 375 -28.84 1.55 24.93
C GLU A 375 -27.34 1.71 24.61
N VAL A 376 -26.72 2.74 25.23
CA VAL A 376 -25.29 2.79 25.54
C VAL A 376 -25.13 2.47 27.02
N ASN A 377 -24.55 1.31 27.36
CA ASN A 377 -24.11 1.03 28.73
C ASN A 377 -22.58 1.14 28.83
N HIS A 378 -22.14 2.02 29.73
CA HIS A 378 -20.78 2.30 30.18
C HIS A 378 -19.81 2.96 29.18
N ILE A 379 -19.99 4.27 29.00
CA ILE A 379 -18.86 5.19 28.82
C ILE A 379 -18.36 5.54 30.21
N ASP A 380 -17.09 5.24 30.50
CA ASP A 380 -16.41 5.72 31.71
C ASP A 380 -16.07 7.21 31.47
N GLU A 381 -16.97 8.10 31.89
CA GLU A 381 -16.77 9.55 31.87
C GLU A 381 -15.71 9.93 32.93
N GLY A 382 -14.44 9.72 32.61
CA GLY A 382 -13.35 9.87 33.58
C GLY A 382 -12.07 10.52 33.06
N LEU A 383 -12.06 11.14 31.86
CA LEU A 383 -10.84 11.76 31.31
C LEU A 383 -11.14 12.96 30.39
N PHE A 384 -11.91 13.93 30.90
CA PHE A 384 -11.88 15.30 30.40
C PHE A 384 -12.10 16.28 31.56
N VAL A 385 -11.03 16.60 32.30
CA VAL A 385 -10.94 17.87 33.02
C VAL A 385 -9.49 18.37 32.94
N SER A 386 -9.36 19.61 32.44
CA SER A 386 -8.20 20.50 32.23
C SER A 386 -7.20 20.15 31.13
#